data_AF-A0A5B0B080-F1
#
_entry.id   AF-A0A5B0B080-F1
#
_cell.length_a   1.000
_cell.length_b   1.000
_cell.length_c   1.000
_cell.angle_alpha   90.00
_cell.angle_beta   90.00
_cell.angle_gamma   90.00
#
_symmetry.space_group_name_H-M   'P 1'
#
loop_
_entity.id
_entity.type
_entity.pdbx_description
1 polymer ?
#
loop_
_entity_poly.entity_id
_entity_poly.type
_entity_poly.pdbx_seq_one_letter_code
_entity_poly.pdbx_strand_id
1 'polypeptide(L)'
;MTHLSPDPLPNHAWRPDGRRRTAEEPTLPAHRPSRLPGQAAVTPEQPEQSAPPVPAGLGRFNALPADEAERALLTCCGSRRWARRVAAHRPYPDLEALLAAADEAAYDLTPGDVAEALACESLTLLPDGAYSAAHMALSAAHAAYESRFGHVFVICLDDTPPEDSPDLVLTAISSRLSNDPDEERIHTAEELRRLVRGRLARRAGAADCDAVPCPSQARP
;
A
#
# COMPACT_ATOMS: atom_id res chain seq x y z
N MET A 1 -9.51 -51.34 -31.35
CA MET A 1 -8.76 -52.36 -30.60
C MET A 1 -7.32 -51.85 -30.54
N THR A 2 -6.76 -51.37 -29.44
CA THR A 2 -6.94 -51.79 -28.04
C THR A 2 -6.54 -50.62 -27.13
N HIS A 3 -7.43 -50.27 -26.21
CA HIS A 3 -7.18 -49.43 -25.05
C HIS A 3 -6.13 -50.08 -24.14
N LEU A 4 -5.22 -49.30 -23.56
CA LEU A 4 -4.54 -49.68 -22.31
C LEU A 4 -4.04 -48.44 -21.54
N SER A 5 -4.95 -47.81 -20.79
CA SER A 5 -4.66 -47.33 -19.43
C SER A 5 -4.91 -48.51 -18.49
N PRO A 6 -4.13 -48.70 -17.41
CA PRO A 6 -4.36 -48.01 -16.12
C PRO A 6 -3.02 -47.69 -15.40
N ASP A 7 -2.85 -47.05 -14.24
CA ASP A 7 -3.60 -46.97 -12.97
C ASP A 7 -3.17 -45.70 -12.19
N PRO A 8 -3.96 -45.26 -11.19
CA PRO A 8 -3.76 -44.03 -10.43
C PRO A 8 -2.79 -44.19 -9.23
N LEU A 9 -1.99 -43.16 -8.96
CA LEU A 9 -1.12 -43.08 -7.79
C LEU A 9 -1.93 -42.81 -6.50
N PRO A 10 -1.51 -43.37 -5.35
CA PRO A 10 -2.26 -43.29 -4.10
C PRO A 10 -2.13 -41.93 -3.40
N ASN A 11 -3.28 -41.53 -2.88
CA ASN A 11 -3.57 -40.41 -2.00
C ASN A 11 -2.80 -40.52 -0.67
N HIS A 12 -1.78 -39.67 -0.47
CA HIS A 12 -1.13 -39.53 0.83
C HIS A 12 -1.97 -38.62 1.73
N ALA A 13 -2.86 -39.27 2.50
CA ALA A 13 -3.59 -38.68 3.60
C ALA A 13 -2.64 -38.27 4.74
N TRP A 14 -2.35 -36.98 4.83
CA TRP A 14 -1.75 -36.37 6.02
C TRP A 14 -2.82 -36.26 7.12
N ARG A 15 -2.64 -36.99 8.23
CA ARG A 15 -3.40 -36.80 9.48
C ARG A 15 -2.43 -36.38 10.61
N PRO A 16 -2.82 -35.45 11.49
CA PRO A 16 -1.96 -34.95 12.55
C PRO A 16 -1.94 -35.92 13.73
N ASP A 17 -0.74 -36.31 14.20
CA ASP A 17 -0.59 -37.05 15.45
C ASP A 17 -0.75 -36.08 16.62
N GLY A 18 -1.83 -36.28 17.37
CA GLY A 18 -2.06 -35.64 18.65
C GLY A 18 -1.29 -36.38 19.73
N ARG A 19 -0.40 -35.68 20.44
CA ARG A 19 0.00 -36.08 21.79
C ARG A 19 -0.08 -34.92 22.75
N ARG A 20 -1.21 -34.90 23.45
CA ARG A 20 -1.35 -34.31 24.78
C ARG A 20 -0.33 -34.99 25.70
N ARG A 21 0.58 -34.22 26.30
CA ARG A 21 1.28 -34.63 27.52
C ARG A 21 0.59 -33.91 28.69
N THR A 22 -0.10 -34.69 29.51
CA THR A 22 -0.63 -34.30 30.82
C THR A 22 0.36 -34.64 31.92
N ALA A 23 0.34 -33.81 32.97
CA ALA A 23 0.90 -33.98 34.31
C ALA A 23 2.46 -33.94 34.38
N GLU A 24 3.10 -33.31 35.36
CA GLU A 24 2.74 -33.15 36.77
C GLU A 24 3.19 -31.79 37.35
N GLU A 25 2.39 -31.33 38.30
CA GLU A 25 2.52 -30.13 39.10
C GLU A 25 3.14 -30.52 40.46
N PRO A 26 4.31 -29.97 40.88
CA PRO A 26 4.80 -30.16 42.24
C PRO A 26 4.37 -28.98 43.12
N THR A 27 3.35 -29.23 43.96
CA THR A 27 2.98 -28.39 45.11
C THR A 27 4.09 -28.39 46.17
N LEU A 28 4.64 -27.21 46.47
CA LEU A 28 5.47 -26.92 47.65
C LEU A 28 5.19 -25.48 48.14
N PRO A 29 5.45 -25.15 49.43
CA PRO A 29 4.49 -24.48 50.30
C PRO A 29 4.52 -22.96 50.29
N ALA A 30 3.40 -22.37 50.74
CA ALA A 30 3.22 -20.95 50.99
C ALA A 30 4.19 -20.41 52.06
N HIS A 31 5.27 -19.77 51.61
CA HIS A 31 6.05 -18.88 52.45
C HIS A 31 5.37 -17.50 52.49
N ARG A 32 4.86 -17.15 53.67
CA ARG A 32 4.26 -15.86 54.00
C ARG A 32 5.38 -14.81 54.08
N PRO A 33 5.43 -13.78 53.21
CA PRO A 33 6.40 -12.71 53.40
C PRO A 33 5.96 -11.79 54.53
N SER A 34 6.87 -11.57 55.48
CA SER A 34 6.72 -10.61 56.57
C SER A 34 6.63 -9.18 56.01
N ARG A 35 5.58 -8.47 56.39
CA ARG A 35 5.28 -7.09 56.00
C ARG A 35 6.18 -6.14 56.81
N LEU A 36 7.15 -5.49 56.15
CA LEU A 36 7.90 -4.35 56.72
C LEU A 36 7.17 -3.04 56.38
N PRO A 37 7.00 -2.10 57.32
CA PRO A 37 6.43 -0.79 57.03
C PRO A 37 7.51 0.20 56.60
N GLY A 38 7.24 0.93 55.52
CA GLY A 38 7.93 2.17 55.16
C GLY A 38 8.95 2.03 54.04
N GLN A 39 8.57 2.40 52.82
CA GLN A 39 8.95 3.69 52.23
C GLN A 39 8.48 3.78 50.78
N ALA A 40 8.05 5.01 50.45
CA ALA A 40 7.80 5.61 49.14
C ALA A 40 6.78 4.92 48.22
N ALA A 41 5.66 5.61 48.04
CA ALA A 41 4.84 5.48 46.85
C ALA A 41 5.73 5.72 45.63
N VAL A 42 6.16 4.63 44.98
CA VAL A 42 6.60 4.70 43.59
C VAL A 42 5.31 4.87 42.80
N THR A 43 4.99 6.13 42.51
CA THR A 43 4.12 6.46 41.38
C THR A 43 4.64 5.66 40.19
N PRO A 44 3.83 4.84 39.49
CA PRO A 44 4.20 4.50 38.13
C PRO A 44 4.04 5.79 37.34
N GLU A 45 5.08 6.64 37.34
CA GLU A 45 5.33 7.51 36.21
C GLU A 45 5.68 6.56 35.06
N GLN A 46 4.63 6.08 34.40
CA GLN A 46 4.77 5.66 33.02
C GLN A 46 5.38 6.87 32.32
N PRO A 47 6.57 6.77 31.71
CA PRO A 47 6.88 7.71 30.66
C PRO A 47 5.80 7.44 29.61
N GLU A 48 4.79 8.31 29.56
CA GLU A 48 4.06 8.56 28.34
C GLU A 48 5.15 8.97 27.34
N GLN A 49 5.73 7.96 26.70
CA GLN A 49 6.47 8.11 25.47
C GLN A 49 5.43 8.69 24.52
N SER A 50 5.39 10.02 24.52
CA SER A 50 4.57 10.81 23.64
C SER A 50 4.95 10.32 22.26
N ALA A 51 4.07 9.51 21.66
CA ALA A 51 4.22 9.10 20.29
C ALA A 51 4.47 10.38 19.50
N PRO A 52 5.43 10.39 18.56
CA PRO A 52 5.65 11.57 17.73
C PRO A 52 4.30 12.05 17.19
N PRO A 53 4.04 13.38 17.14
CA PRO A 53 2.75 13.89 16.75
C PRO A 53 2.39 13.31 15.39
N VAL A 54 1.31 12.54 15.35
CA VAL A 54 0.78 11.95 14.12
C VAL A 54 0.56 13.12 13.14
N PRO A 55 1.11 13.06 11.90
CA PRO A 55 0.88 14.11 10.92
C PRO A 55 -0.60 14.45 10.82
N ALA A 56 -0.96 15.73 10.70
CA ALA A 56 -2.36 16.14 10.83
C ALA A 56 -3.28 15.40 9.84
N GLY A 57 -2.75 15.04 8.66
CA GLY A 57 -3.48 14.32 7.62
C GLY A 57 -3.69 12.85 7.97
N LEU A 58 -2.70 12.21 8.58
CA LEU A 58 -2.81 10.85 9.09
C LEU A 58 -3.78 10.76 10.29
N GLY A 59 -3.72 11.73 11.21
CA GLY A 59 -4.66 11.83 12.32
C GLY A 59 -6.11 11.94 11.83
N ARG A 60 -6.36 12.81 10.84
CA ARG A 60 -7.67 12.92 10.17
C ARG A 60 -8.08 11.62 9.50
N PHE A 61 -7.18 10.97 8.76
CA PHE A 61 -7.47 9.69 8.09
C PHE A 61 -7.83 8.58 9.08
N ASN A 62 -7.15 8.48 10.21
CA ASN A 62 -7.47 7.52 11.27
C ASN A 62 -8.85 7.75 11.89
N ALA A 63 -9.31 9.00 11.95
CA ALA A 63 -10.60 9.37 12.53
C ALA A 63 -11.81 9.25 11.58
N LEU A 64 -11.58 9.06 10.27
CA LEU A 64 -12.67 8.96 9.29
C LEU A 64 -13.59 7.75 9.55
N PRO A 65 -14.90 7.87 9.29
CA PRO A 65 -15.78 6.71 9.17
C PRO A 65 -15.24 5.70 8.13
N ALA A 66 -15.55 4.42 8.29
CA ALA A 66 -14.98 3.36 7.48
C ALA A 66 -15.27 3.50 5.98
N ASP A 67 -16.49 3.89 5.63
CA ASP A 67 -16.92 4.14 4.25
C ASP A 67 -16.23 5.38 3.65
N GLU A 68 -16.05 6.44 4.43
CA GLU A 68 -15.33 7.63 3.98
C GLU A 68 -13.83 7.35 3.77
N ALA A 69 -13.23 6.53 4.63
CA ALA A 69 -11.85 6.08 4.48
C ALA A 69 -11.66 5.17 3.26
N GLU A 70 -12.61 4.28 2.97
CA GLU A 70 -12.57 3.47 1.73
C GLU A 70 -12.70 4.35 0.50
N ARG A 71 -13.69 5.27 0.45
CA ARG A 71 -13.84 6.23 -0.66
C ARG A 71 -12.62 7.10 -0.84
N ALA A 72 -12.00 7.50 0.27
CA ALA A 72 -10.73 8.18 0.28
C ALA A 72 -9.68 7.33 -0.43
N LEU A 73 -9.40 6.13 0.05
CA LEU A 73 -8.40 5.24 -0.51
C LEU A 73 -8.64 4.91 -2.01
N LEU A 74 -9.89 4.85 -2.44
CA LEU A 74 -10.24 4.65 -3.85
C LEU A 74 -9.77 5.78 -4.78
N THR A 75 -9.47 6.98 -4.26
CA THR A 75 -8.83 8.04 -5.06
C THR A 75 -7.32 7.84 -5.22
N CYS A 76 -6.71 6.94 -4.44
CA CYS A 76 -5.30 6.59 -4.53
C CYS A 76 -5.11 5.35 -5.43
N CYS A 77 -5.95 4.33 -5.25
CA CYS A 77 -5.96 3.09 -6.02
C CYS A 77 -7.40 2.68 -6.31
N GLY A 78 -7.74 2.41 -7.58
CA GLY A 78 -9.09 1.98 -7.97
C GLY A 78 -9.55 0.62 -7.44
N SER A 79 -8.66 -0.17 -6.82
CA SER A 79 -9.01 -1.49 -6.28
C SER A 79 -9.81 -1.39 -4.98
N ARG A 80 -11.02 -1.96 -4.98
CA ARG A 80 -11.88 -2.03 -3.79
C ARG A 80 -11.32 -2.94 -2.72
N ARG A 81 -10.69 -4.05 -3.10
CA ARG A 81 -10.05 -4.99 -2.18
C ARG A 81 -8.94 -4.30 -1.41
N TRP A 82 -8.08 -3.55 -2.11
CA TRP A 82 -7.02 -2.77 -1.51
C TRP A 82 -7.57 -1.73 -0.51
N ALA A 83 -8.53 -0.91 -0.96
CA ALA A 83 -9.09 0.17 -0.15
C ALA A 83 -9.74 -0.34 1.15
N ARG A 84 -10.53 -1.42 1.07
CA ARG A 84 -11.14 -2.04 2.25
C ARG A 84 -10.11 -2.56 3.24
N ARG A 85 -9.07 -3.23 2.73
CA ARG A 85 -8.03 -3.80 3.58
C ARG A 85 -7.29 -2.72 4.34
N VAL A 86 -6.86 -1.65 3.66
CA VAL A 86 -6.15 -0.55 4.33
C VAL A 86 -7.09 0.20 5.29
N ALA A 87 -8.35 0.44 4.93
CA ALA A 87 -9.32 1.09 5.83
C ALA A 87 -9.58 0.29 7.13
N ALA A 88 -9.58 -1.05 7.04
CA ALA A 88 -9.88 -1.95 8.16
C ALA A 88 -8.74 -2.08 9.18
N HIS A 89 -7.49 -1.76 8.83
CA HIS A 89 -6.33 -1.86 9.73
C HIS A 89 -6.01 -0.56 10.48
N ARG A 90 -6.82 0.48 10.30
CA ARG A 90 -6.71 1.71 11.09
C ARG A 90 -7.00 1.40 12.58
N PRO A 91 -6.37 2.14 13.51
CA PRO A 91 -5.51 3.30 13.29
C PRO A 91 -4.05 2.93 13.00
N TYR A 92 -3.38 3.76 12.20
CA TYR A 92 -1.94 3.67 11.96
C TYR A 92 -1.17 4.63 12.88
N PRO A 93 -0.06 4.20 13.51
CA PRO A 93 0.71 5.03 14.44
C PRO A 93 1.50 6.15 13.75
N ASP A 94 1.98 5.91 12.52
CA ASP A 94 2.78 6.86 11.75
C ASP A 94 2.60 6.61 10.23
N LEU A 95 3.20 7.49 9.42
CA LEU A 95 3.10 7.43 7.97
C LEU A 95 3.73 6.16 7.40
N GLU A 96 4.87 5.73 7.94
CA GLU A 96 5.56 4.53 7.46
C GLU A 96 4.72 3.27 7.69
N ALA A 97 4.03 3.16 8.82
CA ALA A 97 3.10 2.08 9.10
C ALA A 97 1.91 2.05 8.11
N LEU A 98 1.37 3.21 7.76
CA LEU A 98 0.33 3.33 6.72
C LEU A 98 0.86 2.87 5.35
N LEU A 99 2.03 3.37 4.94
CA LEU A 99 2.61 3.05 3.64
C LEU A 99 3.02 1.57 3.55
N ALA A 100 3.57 1.00 4.63
CA ALA A 100 3.87 -0.42 4.69
C ALA A 100 2.61 -1.29 4.58
N ALA A 101 1.53 -0.95 5.30
CA ALA A 101 0.27 -1.67 5.18
C ALA A 101 -0.37 -1.55 3.79
N ALA A 102 -0.20 -0.40 3.13
CA ALA A 102 -0.61 -0.17 1.75
C ALA A 102 0.19 -1.02 0.74
N ASP A 103 1.51 -1.11 0.90
CA ASP A 103 2.38 -1.93 0.06
C ASP A 103 2.04 -3.43 0.22
N GLU A 104 1.88 -3.91 1.45
CA GLU A 104 1.45 -5.29 1.74
C GLU A 104 0.07 -5.60 1.12
N ALA A 105 -0.87 -4.67 1.24
CA ALA A 105 -2.18 -4.82 0.60
C ALA A 105 -2.10 -4.84 -0.93
N ALA A 106 -1.13 -4.12 -1.52
CA ALA A 106 -0.89 -4.09 -2.96
C ALA A 106 -0.22 -5.37 -3.48
N TYR A 107 0.71 -5.95 -2.71
CA TYR A 107 1.33 -7.24 -3.03
C TYR A 107 0.32 -8.40 -3.10
N ASP A 108 -0.71 -8.35 -2.27
CA ASP A 108 -1.76 -9.36 -2.18
C ASP A 108 -2.91 -9.16 -3.19
N LEU A 109 -2.74 -8.26 -4.17
CA LEU A 109 -3.71 -8.05 -5.24
C LEU A 109 -3.67 -9.20 -6.24
N THR A 110 -4.86 -9.72 -6.56
CA THR A 110 -5.00 -10.67 -7.66
C THR A 110 -4.89 -9.95 -9.00
N PRO A 111 -4.66 -10.66 -10.11
CA PRO A 111 -4.69 -10.06 -11.44
C PRO A 111 -5.99 -9.29 -11.74
N GLY A 112 -7.13 -9.75 -11.21
CA GLY A 112 -8.41 -9.05 -11.36
C GLY A 112 -8.47 -7.75 -10.56
N ASP A 113 -7.88 -7.71 -9.36
CA ASP A 113 -7.82 -6.49 -8.55
C ASP A 113 -6.89 -5.44 -9.17
N VAL A 114 -5.77 -5.88 -9.77
CA VAL A 114 -4.86 -5.02 -10.53
C VAL A 114 -5.58 -4.46 -11.76
N ALA A 115 -6.32 -5.29 -12.51
CA ALA A 115 -7.10 -4.82 -13.65
C ALA A 115 -8.19 -3.80 -13.24
N GLU A 116 -8.88 -4.01 -12.11
CA GLU A 116 -9.83 -3.04 -11.55
C GLU A 116 -9.15 -1.70 -11.25
N ALA A 117 -7.96 -1.73 -10.64
CA ALA A 117 -7.19 -0.53 -10.34
C ALA A 117 -6.78 0.20 -11.62
N LEU A 118 -6.22 -0.52 -12.60
CA LEU A 118 -5.78 0.05 -13.88
C LEU A 118 -6.94 0.65 -14.68
N ALA A 119 -8.15 0.09 -14.59
CA ALA A 119 -9.33 0.64 -15.25
C ALA A 119 -9.74 2.03 -14.70
N CYS A 120 -9.29 2.39 -13.50
CA CYS A 120 -9.51 3.71 -12.91
C CYS A 120 -8.36 4.70 -13.19
N GLU A 121 -7.26 4.25 -13.79
CA GLU A 121 -6.12 5.10 -14.10
C GLU A 121 -6.38 5.93 -15.36
N SER A 122 -6.09 7.22 -15.28
CA SER A 122 -6.13 8.11 -16.44
C SER A 122 -4.76 8.12 -17.12
N LEU A 123 -4.77 8.21 -18.46
CA LEU A 123 -3.57 8.50 -19.23
C LEU A 123 -2.83 9.68 -18.62
N THR A 124 -1.51 9.57 -18.50
CA THR A 124 -0.62 10.70 -18.20
C THR A 124 -0.69 11.68 -19.36
N LEU A 125 -1.77 12.45 -19.44
CA LEU A 125 -1.94 13.51 -20.42
C LEU A 125 -1.03 14.65 -19.96
N LEU A 126 0.05 14.82 -20.71
CA LEU A 126 0.87 16.03 -20.67
C LEU A 126 -0.06 17.25 -20.82
N PRO A 127 0.22 18.37 -20.12
CA PRO A 127 -0.64 19.54 -20.12
C PRO A 127 -0.97 20.01 -21.54
N ASP A 128 -2.24 20.36 -21.75
CA ASP A 128 -2.75 20.86 -23.03
C ASP A 128 -1.99 22.13 -23.45
N GLY A 129 -1.08 21.97 -24.41
CA GLY A 129 -0.26 23.07 -24.89
C GLY A 129 0.68 22.63 -25.98
N ALA A 130 0.23 22.82 -27.23
CA ALA A 130 0.84 22.41 -28.50
C ALA A 130 0.66 20.93 -28.85
N TYR A 131 -0.26 20.69 -29.80
CA TYR A 131 -0.29 19.52 -30.70
C TYR A 131 1.07 19.40 -31.41
N SER A 132 2.03 18.82 -30.72
CA SER A 132 3.39 18.62 -31.20
C SER A 132 3.54 17.20 -31.74
N ALA A 133 4.55 16.98 -32.58
CA ALA A 133 4.91 15.64 -33.01
C ALA A 133 5.19 14.71 -31.80
N ALA A 134 5.70 15.25 -30.70
CA ALA A 134 5.91 14.51 -29.45
C ALA A 134 4.59 14.03 -28.83
N HIS A 135 3.55 14.88 -28.81
CA HIS A 135 2.23 14.48 -28.29
C HIS A 135 1.57 13.38 -29.14
N MET A 136 1.71 13.45 -30.48
CA MET A 136 1.22 12.40 -31.37
C MET A 136 2.00 11.09 -31.20
N ALA A 137 3.34 11.16 -31.09
CA ALA A 137 4.17 9.99 -30.82
C ALA A 137 3.80 9.32 -29.49
N LEU A 138 3.59 10.12 -28.44
CA LEU A 138 3.17 9.62 -27.13
C LEU A 138 1.79 8.95 -27.20
N SER A 139 0.81 9.62 -27.83
CA SER A 139 -0.53 9.06 -28.02
C SER A 139 -0.49 7.74 -28.81
N ALA A 140 0.32 7.66 -29.86
CA ALA A 140 0.50 6.44 -30.65
C ALA A 140 1.17 5.33 -29.85
N ALA A 141 2.16 5.66 -29.01
CA ALA A 141 2.84 4.70 -28.13
C ALA A 141 1.87 4.12 -27.08
N HIS A 142 1.04 4.97 -26.46
CA HIS A 142 -0.02 4.51 -25.55
C HIS A 142 -1.02 3.59 -26.25
N ALA A 143 -1.50 3.96 -27.44
CA ALA A 143 -2.44 3.13 -28.20
C ALA A 143 -1.82 1.77 -28.59
N ALA A 144 -0.54 1.74 -28.97
CA ALA A 144 0.17 0.50 -29.26
C ALA A 144 0.31 -0.38 -28.01
N TYR A 145 0.59 0.23 -26.85
CA TYR A 145 0.67 -0.47 -25.57
C TYR A 145 -0.67 -1.08 -25.17
N GLU A 146 -1.74 -0.30 -25.17
CA GLU A 146 -3.08 -0.76 -24.84
C GLU A 146 -3.55 -1.87 -25.78
N SER A 147 -3.28 -1.75 -27.08
CA SER A 147 -3.62 -2.80 -28.06
C SER A 147 -2.88 -4.12 -27.81
N ARG A 148 -1.67 -4.09 -27.23
CA ARG A 148 -0.87 -5.29 -26.97
C ARG A 148 -1.23 -5.94 -25.64
N PHE A 149 -1.34 -5.14 -24.58
CA PHE A 149 -1.48 -5.65 -23.20
C PHE A 149 -2.90 -5.57 -22.64
N GLY A 150 -3.81 -4.82 -23.28
CA GLY A 150 -5.22 -4.74 -22.90
C GLY A 150 -5.51 -3.87 -21.69
N HIS A 151 -4.55 -3.05 -21.24
CA HIS A 151 -4.72 -2.09 -20.16
C HIS A 151 -3.88 -0.83 -20.40
N VAL A 152 -4.22 0.26 -19.70
CA VAL A 152 -3.50 1.53 -19.78
C VAL A 152 -2.05 1.37 -19.30
N PHE A 153 -1.17 2.19 -19.86
CA PHE A 153 0.23 2.28 -19.42
C PHE A 153 0.31 3.07 -18.10
N VAL A 154 0.99 2.49 -17.11
CA VAL A 154 1.24 3.14 -15.82
C VAL A 154 2.74 3.20 -15.54
N ILE A 155 3.20 4.35 -15.05
CA ILE A 155 4.58 4.57 -14.60
C ILE A 155 4.57 5.55 -13.44
N CYS A 156 5.37 5.29 -12.42
CA CYS A 156 5.61 6.22 -11.33
C CYS A 156 6.73 7.20 -11.71
N LEU A 157 6.44 8.49 -11.64
CA LEU A 157 7.37 9.58 -11.96
C LEU A 157 7.72 10.43 -10.73
N ASP A 158 7.43 9.97 -9.52
CA ASP A 158 7.63 10.76 -8.29
C ASP A 158 9.11 11.19 -8.08
N ASP A 159 10.07 10.40 -8.58
CA ASP A 159 11.51 10.69 -8.52
C ASP A 159 12.05 11.39 -9.78
N THR A 160 11.17 11.80 -10.70
CA THR A 160 11.54 12.33 -12.02
C THR A 160 11.17 13.81 -12.12
N PRO A 161 12.10 14.68 -12.58
CA PRO A 161 11.78 16.07 -12.82
C PRO A 161 10.73 16.21 -13.95
N PRO A 162 9.80 17.18 -13.85
CA PRO A 162 8.68 17.31 -14.78
C PRO A 162 9.12 17.59 -16.22
N GLU A 163 10.27 18.25 -16.42
CA GLU A 163 10.83 18.55 -17.74
C GLU A 163 11.24 17.30 -18.54
N ASP A 164 11.74 16.26 -17.86
CA ASP A 164 12.24 15.03 -18.51
C ASP A 164 11.13 13.97 -18.66
N SER A 165 9.96 14.22 -18.07
CA SER A 165 8.86 13.25 -18.02
C SER A 165 8.37 12.75 -19.40
N PRO A 166 8.18 13.59 -20.44
CA PRO A 166 7.70 13.11 -21.75
C PRO A 166 8.64 12.09 -22.41
N ASP A 167 9.94 12.39 -22.43
CA ASP A 167 10.94 11.55 -23.09
C ASP A 167 11.19 10.25 -22.32
N LEU A 168 11.13 10.32 -20.98
CA LEU A 168 11.20 9.14 -20.12
C LEU A 168 9.99 8.23 -20.30
N VAL A 169 8.78 8.80 -20.39
CA VAL A 169 7.56 8.02 -20.66
C VAL A 169 7.65 7.34 -22.02
N LEU A 170 8.07 8.05 -23.08
CA LEU A 170 8.26 7.45 -24.42
C LEU A 170 9.28 6.32 -24.41
N THR A 171 10.41 6.52 -23.72
CA THR A 171 11.47 5.51 -23.58
C THR A 171 10.95 4.29 -22.82
N ALA A 172 10.22 4.52 -21.73
CA ALA A 172 9.67 3.45 -20.90
C ALA A 172 8.61 2.64 -21.65
N ILE A 173 7.69 3.29 -22.38
CA ILE A 173 6.69 2.59 -23.22
C ILE A 173 7.40 1.77 -24.30
N SER A 174 8.38 2.36 -24.99
CA SER A 174 9.10 1.67 -26.07
C SER A 174 9.86 0.43 -25.57
N SER A 175 10.48 0.53 -24.39
CA SER A 175 11.14 -0.60 -23.74
C SER A 175 10.14 -1.69 -23.36
N ARG A 176 9.06 -1.32 -22.65
CA ARG A 176 8.04 -2.25 -22.13
C ARG A 176 7.18 -2.89 -23.22
N LEU A 177 7.04 -2.23 -24.36
CA LEU A 177 6.45 -2.83 -25.56
C LEU A 177 7.24 -4.05 -26.06
N SER A 178 8.48 -4.28 -25.63
CA SER A 178 9.23 -5.48 -26.02
C SER A 178 9.03 -6.66 -25.05
N ASN A 179 8.53 -6.40 -23.84
CA ASN A 179 8.33 -7.42 -22.79
C ASN A 179 7.29 -8.46 -23.18
N ASP A 180 7.45 -9.70 -22.72
CA ASP A 180 6.34 -10.65 -22.79
C ASP A 180 5.21 -10.26 -21.81
N PRO A 181 3.97 -10.73 -22.03
CA PRO A 181 2.84 -10.35 -21.21
C PRO A 181 2.98 -10.69 -19.72
N ASP A 182 3.77 -11.69 -19.34
CA ASP A 182 3.92 -12.11 -17.95
C ASP A 182 4.91 -11.18 -17.23
N GLU A 183 6.04 -10.88 -17.86
CA GLU A 183 6.98 -9.86 -17.40
C GLU A 183 6.33 -8.48 -17.28
N GLU A 184 5.50 -8.11 -18.25
CA GLU A 184 4.82 -6.81 -18.25
C GLU A 184 3.78 -6.70 -17.14
N ARG A 185 3.08 -7.80 -16.81
CA ARG A 185 2.15 -7.83 -15.67
C ARG A 185 2.87 -7.56 -14.36
N ILE A 186 4.09 -8.10 -14.18
CA ILE A 186 4.90 -7.86 -12.99
C ILE A 186 5.33 -6.39 -12.92
N HIS A 187 5.89 -5.84 -14.00
CA HIS A 187 6.28 -4.43 -14.06
C HIS A 187 5.09 -3.49 -13.80
N THR A 188 3.94 -3.77 -14.40
CA THR A 188 2.72 -2.98 -14.23
C THR A 188 2.25 -2.97 -12.78
N ALA A 189 2.27 -4.12 -12.10
CA ALA A 189 1.91 -4.21 -10.70
C ALA A 189 2.88 -3.44 -9.79
N GLU A 190 4.18 -3.46 -10.09
CA GLU A 190 5.18 -2.68 -9.36
C GLU A 190 5.01 -1.17 -9.56
N GLU A 191 4.79 -0.72 -10.79
CA GLU A 191 4.53 0.69 -11.09
C GLU A 191 3.24 1.19 -10.44
N LEU A 192 2.18 0.38 -10.47
CA LEU A 192 0.94 0.66 -9.76
C LEU A 192 1.20 0.82 -8.24
N ARG A 193 1.99 -0.07 -7.63
CA ARG A 193 2.33 0.03 -6.20
C ARG A 193 3.01 1.36 -5.88
N ARG A 194 4.00 1.76 -6.68
CA ARG A 194 4.72 3.02 -6.50
C ARG A 194 3.80 4.24 -6.64
N LEU A 195 2.94 4.26 -7.67
CA LEU A 195 1.93 5.31 -7.85
C LEU A 195 0.99 5.44 -6.65
N VAL A 196 0.49 4.31 -6.15
CA VAL A 196 -0.41 4.27 -4.99
C VAL A 196 0.31 4.78 -3.75
N ARG A 197 1.55 4.35 -3.50
CA ARG A 197 2.38 4.81 -2.38
C ARG A 197 2.58 6.33 -2.43
N GLY A 198 2.95 6.88 -3.58
CA GLY A 198 3.12 8.32 -3.78
C GLY A 198 1.85 9.13 -3.52
N ARG A 199 0.72 8.69 -4.09
CA ARG A 199 -0.59 9.33 -3.87
C ARG A 199 -1.01 9.30 -2.41
N LEU A 200 -0.79 8.18 -1.73
CA LEU A 200 -1.15 8.00 -0.33
C LEU A 200 -0.26 8.87 0.58
N ALA A 201 1.04 8.93 0.32
CA ALA A 201 1.98 9.79 1.04
C ALA A 201 1.59 11.27 0.91
N ARG A 202 1.32 11.74 -0.30
CA ARG A 202 0.82 13.11 -0.53
C ARG A 202 -0.47 13.36 0.23
N ARG A 203 -1.42 12.44 0.22
CA ARG A 203 -2.69 12.59 0.93
C ARG A 203 -2.51 12.68 2.45
N ALA A 204 -1.69 11.81 3.02
CA ALA A 204 -1.46 11.74 4.46
C ALA A 204 -0.58 12.91 4.96
N GLY A 205 0.30 13.44 4.10
CA GLY A 205 1.19 14.57 4.40
C GLY A 205 0.63 15.96 4.07
N ALA A 206 -0.29 16.10 3.09
CA ALA A 206 -0.77 17.40 2.61
C ALA A 206 -1.51 18.27 3.64
N ALA A 207 -1.83 17.74 4.82
CA ALA A 207 -2.40 18.54 5.90
C ALA A 207 -1.35 19.37 6.69
N ASP A 208 -0.04 19.14 6.49
CA ASP A 208 1.00 19.93 7.15
C ASP A 208 1.32 21.23 6.39
N CYS A 209 0.80 21.43 5.17
CA CYS A 209 1.00 22.64 4.38
C CYS A 209 0.08 23.81 4.78
N ASP A 210 -1.02 23.55 5.50
CA ASP A 210 -1.96 24.58 5.98
C ASP A 210 -1.58 25.19 7.35
N ALA A 211 -0.47 24.75 7.93
CA ALA A 211 -0.02 25.16 9.27
C ALA A 211 1.20 26.09 9.26
N VAL A 212 1.27 27.04 8.30
CA VAL A 212 2.16 28.21 8.46
C VAL A 212 1.34 29.34 9.09
N PRO A 213 1.51 29.66 10.39
CA PRO A 213 0.96 30.89 10.93
C PRO A 213 1.73 32.05 10.28
N CYS A 214 1.02 32.89 9.50
CA CYS A 214 1.55 34.18 9.09
C CYS A 214 2.09 34.90 10.34
N PRO A 215 3.37 35.33 10.38
CA PRO A 215 3.82 36.20 11.45
C PRO A 215 3.00 37.49 11.38
N SER A 216 2.18 37.71 12.40
CA SER A 216 1.37 38.93 12.52
C SER A 216 2.29 40.13 12.50
N GLN A 217 2.06 41.06 11.58
CA GLN A 217 2.80 42.31 11.51
C GLN A 217 2.58 43.09 12.81
N ALA A 218 3.60 43.09 13.67
CA ALA A 218 3.69 44.02 14.78
C ALA A 218 4.12 45.39 14.23
N ARG A 219 3.14 46.30 14.10
CA ARG A 219 3.38 47.75 14.15
C ARG A 219 3.47 48.17 15.62
N PRO A 220 4.34 49.13 15.95
CA PRO A 220 3.93 50.54 15.83
C PRO A 220 4.75 51.34 14.81
#